data_AF-A0AAJ5R143-F1
#
_entry.id   AF-A0AAJ5R143-F1
#
_cell.length_a   1.000
_cell.length_b   1.000
_cell.length_c   1.000
_cell.angle_alpha   90.00
_cell.angle_beta   90.00
_cell.angle_gamma   90.00
#
_symmetry.space_group_name_H-M   'P 1'
#
loop_
_entity.id
_entity.type
_entity.pdbx_description
1 polymer ?
#
loop_
_entity_poly.entity_id
_entity_poly.type
_entity_poly.pdbx_seq_one_letter_code
_entity_poly.pdbx_strand_id
1 'polypeptide(L)'
;MSDDSSVNLVPVTVFESQVEAVEGITIVVRAPSNTMVPEYTYVRRSPGDNTVGEWMNNRINPSLNGLEVTIIDGEHESPRRSTKRLSTLRDSYER
;
A
#
# COMPACT_ATOMS: atom_id res chain seq x y z
N MET A 1 27.66 -18.93 -6.01
CA MET A 1 26.30 -18.94 -5.43
C MET A 1 25.63 -17.67 -5.91
N SER A 2 24.83 -17.80 -6.97
CA SER A 2 24.17 -16.67 -7.62
C SER A 2 22.79 -16.51 -6.99
N ASP A 3 22.66 -15.59 -6.05
CA ASP A 3 21.36 -15.19 -5.54
C ASP A 3 20.81 -14.13 -6.51
N ASP A 4 20.28 -14.58 -7.65
CA ASP A 4 19.49 -13.75 -8.55
C ASP A 4 18.13 -13.51 -7.89
N SER A 5 18.13 -12.64 -6.88
CA SER A 5 16.91 -12.06 -6.33
C SER A 5 16.36 -11.09 -7.38
N SER A 6 15.76 -11.66 -8.44
CA SER A 6 15.06 -10.91 -9.47
C SER A 6 13.89 -10.20 -8.80
N VAL A 7 14.06 -8.90 -8.55
CA VAL A 7 12.96 -8.05 -8.06
C VAL A 7 11.89 -8.02 -9.13
N ASN A 8 10.78 -8.72 -8.89
CA ASN A 8 9.64 -8.68 -9.79
C ASN A 8 9.11 -7.25 -9.83
N LEU A 9 9.09 -6.65 -11.02
CA LEU A 9 8.50 -5.34 -11.23
C LEU A 9 7.11 -5.53 -11.82
N VAL A 10 6.14 -4.83 -11.24
CA VAL A 10 4.75 -4.83 -11.69
C VAL A 10 4.33 -3.39 -11.99
N PRO A 11 3.38 -3.18 -12.90
CA PRO A 11 2.82 -1.84 -13.08
C PRO A 11 2.11 -1.39 -11.80
N VAL A 12 2.07 -0.09 -11.56
CA VAL A 12 1.40 0.55 -10.41
C VAL A 12 -0.03 0.02 -10.21
N THR A 13 -0.78 -0.20 -11.29
CA THR A 13 -2.15 -0.72 -11.21
C THR A 13 -2.23 -2.12 -10.59
N VAL A 14 -1.24 -2.96 -10.87
CA VAL A 14 -1.12 -4.31 -10.30
C VAL A 14 -0.62 -4.22 -8.86
N PHE A 15 0.27 -3.29 -8.55
CA PHE A 15 0.69 -3.04 -7.17
C PHE A 15 -0.48 -2.60 -6.28
N GLU A 16 -1.29 -1.64 -6.73
CA GLU A 16 -2.49 -1.17 -6.03
C GLU A 16 -3.45 -2.33 -5.74
N SER A 17 -3.70 -3.18 -6.75
CA SER A 17 -4.56 -4.37 -6.62
C SER A 17 -4.02 -5.40 -5.62
N GLN A 18 -2.70 -5.60 -5.59
CA GLN A 18 -2.08 -6.53 -4.64
C GLN A 18 -2.16 -6.01 -3.20
N VAL A 19 -1.90 -4.71 -3.01
CA VAL A 19 -2.02 -4.07 -1.71
C VAL A 19 -3.45 -4.18 -1.20
N GLU A 20 -4.45 -3.91 -2.03
CA GLU A 20 -5.85 -4.09 -1.67
C GLU A 20 -6.17 -5.55 -1.30
N ALA A 21 -5.73 -6.52 -2.10
CA ALA A 21 -5.99 -7.94 -1.84
C ALA A 21 -5.35 -8.44 -0.52
N VAL A 22 -4.17 -7.94 -0.16
CA VAL A 22 -3.45 -8.38 1.05
C VAL A 22 -3.87 -7.59 2.29
N GLU A 23 -3.95 -6.26 2.18
CA GLU A 23 -4.15 -5.36 3.31
C GLU A 23 -5.63 -5.00 3.52
N GLY A 24 -6.47 -5.16 2.49
CA GLY A 24 -7.86 -4.70 2.48
C GLY A 24 -7.97 -3.18 2.41
N ILE A 25 -7.02 -2.52 1.75
CA ILE A 25 -6.90 -1.06 1.71
C ILE A 25 -6.64 -0.61 0.28
N THR A 26 -7.50 0.28 -0.23
CA THR A 26 -7.33 0.87 -1.55
C THR A 26 -6.37 2.05 -1.48
N ILE A 27 -5.30 1.97 -2.27
CA ILE A 27 -4.33 3.05 -2.44
C ILE A 27 -4.29 3.49 -3.90
N VAL A 28 -3.96 4.76 -4.12
CA VAL A 28 -3.79 5.36 -5.44
C VAL A 28 -2.42 6.02 -5.50
N VAL A 29 -1.53 5.50 -6.33
CA VAL A 29 -0.21 6.09 -6.56
C VAL A 29 -0.35 7.20 -7.60
N ARG A 30 0.14 8.40 -7.29
CA ARG A 30 0.19 9.56 -8.20
C ARG A 30 1.35 9.41 -9.19
N ALA A 31 1.25 8.38 -10.01
CA ALA A 31 2.20 8.04 -11.05
C ALA A 31 1.45 7.54 -12.30
N PRO A 32 2.09 7.51 -13.48
CA PRO A 32 1.53 6.82 -14.63
C PRO A 32 1.18 5.37 -14.28
N SER A 33 0.03 4.86 -14.73
CA SER A 33 -0.41 3.47 -14.50
C SER A 33 0.59 2.42 -15.02
N ASN A 34 1.38 2.77 -16.03
CA ASN A 34 2.43 1.93 -16.62
C ASN A 34 3.79 2.07 -15.91
N THR A 35 3.86 2.77 -14.78
CA THR A 35 5.09 2.89 -13.98
C THR A 35 5.38 1.55 -13.34
N MET A 36 6.60 1.05 -13.53
CA MET A 36 7.03 -0.22 -12.97
C MET A 36 7.54 0.02 -11.55
N VAL A 37 6.95 -0.66 -10.59
CA VAL A 37 7.32 -0.63 -9.17
C VAL A 37 7.61 -2.06 -8.70
N PRO A 38 8.42 -2.26 -7.65
CA PRO A 38 8.62 -3.56 -7.03
C PRO A 38 7.29 -4.17 -6.62
N GLU A 39 7.15 -5.46 -6.90
CA GLU A 39 6.00 -6.26 -6.49
C GLU A 39 5.80 -6.21 -4.97
N TYR A 40 4.53 -6.21 -4.57
CA TYR A 40 4.18 -6.27 -3.17
C TYR A 40 4.38 -7.69 -2.63
N THR A 41 5.59 -8.01 -2.19
CA THR A 41 6.00 -9.36 -1.73
C THR A 41 5.40 -9.77 -0.37
N TYR A 42 4.65 -8.90 0.29
CA TYR A 42 4.05 -9.21 1.58
C TYR A 42 2.81 -10.09 1.41
N VAL A 43 2.86 -11.30 1.98
CA VAL A 43 1.74 -12.26 1.93
C VAL A 43 0.69 -12.01 3.01
N ARG A 44 1.08 -11.34 4.10
CA ARG A 44 0.24 -11.17 5.30
C ARG A 44 -0.08 -9.70 5.53
N ARG A 45 -1.34 -9.44 5.83
CA ARG A 45 -1.82 -8.14 6.29
C ARG A 45 -0.98 -7.63 7.47
N SER A 46 -0.68 -6.34 7.45
CA SER A 46 -0.04 -5.64 8.56
C SER A 46 -0.96 -5.68 9.80
N PRO A 47 -0.39 -5.85 11.01
CA PRO A 47 -1.18 -5.89 12.23
C PRO A 47 -1.99 -4.61 12.39
N GLY A 48 -3.23 -4.74 12.87
CA GLY A 48 -4.18 -3.64 12.96
C GLY A 48 -3.77 -2.53 13.94
N ASP A 49 -2.92 -2.86 14.91
CA ASP A 49 -2.33 -1.92 15.86
C ASP A 49 -1.39 -0.91 15.21
N ASN A 50 -0.80 -1.24 14.05
CA ASN A 50 0.04 -0.31 13.31
C ASN A 50 -0.77 0.85 12.76
N THR A 51 -0.14 2.02 12.73
CA THR A 51 -0.71 3.18 12.05
C THR A 51 -0.52 3.08 10.54
N VAL A 52 -1.43 3.71 9.81
CA VAL A 52 -1.35 3.86 8.35
C VAL A 52 -0.03 4.50 7.92
N GLY A 53 0.45 5.52 8.67
CA GLY A 53 1.73 6.17 8.40
C GLY A 53 2.93 5.24 8.58
N GLU A 54 2.95 4.43 9.63
CA GLU A 54 4.03 3.44 9.84
C GLU A 54 4.00 2.37 8.76
N TRP A 55 2.82 1.87 8.40
CA TRP A 55 2.66 0.91 7.32
C TRP A 55 3.16 1.46 5.98
N MET A 56 2.80 2.71 5.65
CA MET A 56 3.31 3.36 4.45
C MET A 56 4.83 3.49 4.46
N ASN A 57 5.40 4.01 5.55
CA ASN A 57 6.85 4.20 5.64
C ASN A 57 7.63 2.89 5.59
N ASN A 58 7.11 1.81 6.18
CA ASN A 58 7.80 0.54 6.27
C ASN A 58 7.60 -0.36 5.04
N ARG A 59 6.44 -0.30 4.36
CA ARG A 59 6.09 -1.23 3.26
C ARG A 59 5.91 -0.56 1.91
N ILE A 60 5.26 0.60 1.87
CA ILE A 60 4.83 1.25 0.62
C ILE A 60 5.92 2.16 0.08
N ASN A 61 6.37 3.14 0.86
CA ASN A 61 7.43 4.09 0.51
C ASN A 61 8.72 3.44 -0.04
N PRO A 62 9.27 2.36 0.56
CA PRO A 62 10.46 1.72 0.01
C PRO A 62 10.22 1.08 -1.37
N SER A 63 9.00 0.66 -1.68
CA SER A 63 8.64 0.12 -2.99
C SER A 63 8.40 1.25 -4.01
N LEU A 64 7.91 2.40 -3.55
CA LEU A 64 7.50 3.47 -4.44
C LEU A 64 8.58 4.53 -4.70
N ASN A 65 9.78 4.39 -4.15
CA ASN A 65 10.94 5.26 -4.44
C ASN A 65 10.64 6.78 -4.33
N GLY A 66 9.69 7.18 -3.49
CA GLY A 66 9.29 8.58 -3.30
C GLY A 66 8.15 9.07 -4.19
N LEU A 67 7.44 8.18 -4.89
CA LEU A 67 6.17 8.53 -5.53
C LEU A 67 5.11 8.89 -4.48
N GLU A 68 4.29 9.90 -4.79
CA GLU A 68 3.18 10.28 -3.92
C GLU A 68 2.08 9.20 -3.96
N VAL A 69 1.57 8.84 -2.78
CA VAL A 69 0.41 7.95 -2.64
C VAL A 69 -0.71 8.64 -1.90
N THR A 70 -1.93 8.45 -2.41
CA THR A 70 -3.18 8.78 -1.75
C THR A 70 -3.85 7.49 -1.26
N ILE A 71 -4.39 7.49 -0.05
CA ILE A 71 -5.19 6.38 0.47
C ILE A 71 -6.65 6.76 0.30
N ILE A 72 -7.45 5.83 -0.21
CA ILE A 72 -8.89 6.01 -0.39
C ILE A 72 -9.59 5.23 0.71
N ASP A 73 -10.01 5.91 1.79
CA ASP A 73 -10.84 5.30 2.85
C ASP A 73 -12.28 5.06 2.33
N GLY A 74 -13.05 4.20 2.99
CA GLY A 74 -14.47 3.94 2.66
C GLY A 74 -15.33 5.22 2.61
N GLU A 75 -14.96 6.25 3.36
CA GLU A 75 -15.64 7.56 3.36
C GLU A 75 -15.15 8.53 2.26
N HIS A 76 -14.25 8.10 1.36
CA HIS A 76 -13.64 8.92 0.28
C HIS A 76 -12.92 10.21 0.73
N GLU A 77 -12.77 10.42 2.03
CA GLU A 77 -12.04 11.55 2.59
C GLU A 77 -10.59 11.12 2.85
N SER A 78 -9.61 11.86 2.32
CA SER A 78 -8.20 11.63 2.64
C SER A 78 -8.00 11.94 4.13
N PRO A 79 -7.82 10.95 5.02
CA PRO A 79 -7.75 11.25 6.44
C PRO A 79 -6.53 12.13 6.68
N ARG A 80 -6.76 13.34 7.17
CA ARG A 80 -5.71 14.29 7.54
C ARG A 80 -5.05 13.81 8.82
N ARG A 81 -4.32 12.68 8.78
CA ARG A 81 -3.39 12.20 9.80
C ARG A 81 -2.92 10.78 9.48
N SER A 82 -1.62 10.66 9.27
CA SER A 82 -0.83 9.42 9.27
C SER A 82 -0.94 8.59 10.57
N THR A 83 -1.81 8.98 11.52
CA THR A 83 -2.00 8.34 12.83
C THR A 83 -3.25 7.44 12.92
N LYS A 84 -4.10 7.35 11.89
CA LYS A 84 -5.24 6.42 11.90
C LYS A 84 -4.71 4.99 11.95
N ARG A 85 -5.30 4.14 12.79
CA ARG A 85 -4.93 2.72 12.90
C ARG A 85 -5.47 1.96 11.69
N LEU A 86 -4.72 0.95 11.24
CA LEU A 86 -5.16 0.09 10.14
C LEU A 86 -6.48 -0.63 10.47
N SER A 87 -6.69 -1.03 11.74
CA SER A 87 -7.97 -1.61 12.17
C SER A 87 -9.15 -0.70 11.86
N THR A 88 -9.03 0.60 12.19
CA THR A 88 -10.09 1.59 11.99
C THR A 88 -10.31 1.92 10.52
N LEU A 89 -9.25 1.86 9.71
CA LEU A 89 -9.36 2.04 8.26
C LEU A 89 -10.15 0.88 7.63
N ARG A 90 -9.84 -0.36 8.02
CA ARG A 90 -10.52 -1.58 7.55
C ARG A 90 -12.00 -1.60 7.94
N ASP A 91 -12.30 -1.24 9.20
CA ASP A 91 -13.67 -1.13 9.71
C ASP A 91 -14.53 -0.16 8.88
N SER A 92 -13.92 0.88 8.30
CA SER A 92 -14.60 1.84 7.43
C SER A 92 -15.14 1.23 6.13
N TYR A 93 -14.52 0.16 5.61
CA TYR A 93 -14.98 -0.52 4.39
C TYR A 93 -16.09 -1.55 4.66
N GLU A 94 -16.31 -1.96 5.91
CA GLU A 94 -17.31 -2.97 6.28
C GLU A 94 -18.71 -2.35 6.56
N ARG A 95 -18.90 -1.05 6.26
CA ARG A 95 -20.11 -0.30 6.61
C ARG A 95 -21.20 -0.30 5.53
#